data_AF-A0A9P7G196-F1
#
_entry.id   AF-A0A9P7G196-F1
#
_cell.length_a   1.000
_cell.length_b   1.000
_cell.length_c   1.000
_cell.angle_alpha   90.00
_cell.angle_beta   90.00
_cell.angle_gamma   90.00
#
_symmetry.space_group_name_H-M   'P 1'
#
loop_
_entity.id
_entity.type
_entity.pdbx_description
1 polymer ?
#
loop_
_entity_poly.entity_id
_entity_poly.type
_entity_poly.pdbx_seq_one_letter_code
_entity_poly.pdbx_strand_id
1 'polypeptide(L)'
;MVRNVGVASGNPAYDWNFVTQPQIAFGGRSVELARGKLLGGSSGLNYMLWNRGPRTEYDAWESFAPGNGWNWEGILPFFKRSTNTFTPQSDPFGFNNTQEDFDPNDDGTGGPVQASFNTFYPDPVPVYVKTLNDMGVLTNSDPVSGMDLLNAMLSKQHDRITVTTQACLTPEQVWTASPALGLMLLLHTTVWLLHGKTTML
;
A
#
# COMPACT_ATOMS: atom_id res chain seq x y z
N MET A 1 -1.40 20.59 2.77
CA MET A 1 -2.80 20.06 2.75
C MET A 1 -3.10 19.62 1.32
N VAL A 2 -3.04 18.31 1.02
CA VAL A 2 -3.57 17.81 -0.26
C VAL A 2 -5.08 17.73 -0.09
N ARG A 3 -5.77 18.82 -0.42
CA ARG A 3 -7.22 18.77 -0.70
C ARG A 3 -7.31 18.02 -2.03
N ASN A 4 -8.05 16.91 -2.10
CA ASN A 4 -8.36 16.07 -3.30
C ASN A 4 -7.86 14.61 -3.27
N VAL A 5 -8.12 13.86 -2.20
CA VAL A 5 -7.99 12.39 -2.25
C VAL A 5 -8.95 11.84 -3.31
N GLY A 6 -8.44 11.06 -4.26
CA GLY A 6 -9.25 10.44 -5.33
C GLY A 6 -9.64 11.34 -6.52
N VAL A 7 -9.48 12.66 -6.41
CA VAL A 7 -9.79 13.63 -7.49
C VAL A 7 -8.55 14.00 -8.32
N ALA A 8 -7.38 13.48 -7.92
CA ALA A 8 -6.11 13.67 -8.62
C ALA A 8 -5.91 12.69 -9.79
N SER A 9 -6.58 11.53 -9.77
CA SER A 9 -6.57 10.57 -10.88
C SER A 9 -7.17 11.23 -12.13
N GLY A 10 -6.49 11.12 -13.27
CA GLY A 10 -6.90 11.79 -14.51
C GLY A 10 -6.47 13.25 -14.62
N ASN A 11 -6.01 13.90 -13.54
CA ASN A 11 -5.50 15.27 -13.59
C ASN A 11 -4.00 15.27 -14.01
N PRO A 12 -3.64 15.79 -15.19
CA PRO A 12 -2.26 15.73 -15.71
C PRO A 12 -1.21 16.50 -14.87
N ALA A 13 -1.66 17.33 -13.92
CA ALA A 13 -0.79 17.98 -12.95
C ALA A 13 -0.26 17.01 -11.88
N TYR A 14 -1.01 15.94 -11.57
CA TYR A 14 -0.73 15.01 -10.48
C TYR A 14 -0.71 13.54 -10.92
N ASP A 15 -1.12 13.24 -12.15
CA ASP A 15 -1.16 11.92 -12.76
C ASP A 15 -0.41 11.95 -14.09
N TRP A 16 0.32 10.88 -14.39
CA TRP A 16 0.92 10.67 -15.70
C TRP A 16 -0.10 10.33 -16.78
N ASN A 17 -1.32 9.93 -16.40
CA ASN A 17 -2.42 9.58 -17.30
C ASN A 17 -2.01 8.52 -18.33
N PHE A 18 -1.28 7.49 -17.91
CA PHE A 18 -0.96 6.40 -18.80
C PHE A 18 -2.22 5.66 -19.22
N VAL A 19 -2.21 5.19 -20.45
CA VAL A 19 -3.25 4.33 -21.00
C VAL A 19 -2.58 3.11 -21.60
N THR A 20 -3.21 1.94 -21.42
CA THR A 20 -2.78 0.74 -22.13
C THR A 20 -3.03 0.88 -23.63
N GLN A 21 -2.27 0.13 -24.43
CA GLN A 21 -2.68 -0.17 -25.80
C GLN A 21 -4.06 -0.85 -25.78
N PRO A 22 -4.87 -0.75 -26.85
CA PRO A 22 -6.14 -1.46 -26.96
C PRO A 22 -6.02 -2.94 -26.61
N GLN A 23 -6.79 -3.39 -25.61
CA GLN A 23 -6.73 -4.76 -25.12
C GLN A 23 -7.80 -5.61 -25.81
N ILE A 24 -7.40 -6.63 -26.57
CA ILE A 24 -8.32 -7.53 -27.29
C ILE A 24 -9.32 -8.18 -26.33
N ALA A 25 -8.83 -8.70 -25.19
CA ALA A 25 -9.65 -9.33 -24.17
C ALA A 25 -10.67 -8.37 -23.50
N PHE A 26 -10.50 -7.05 -23.66
CA PHE A 26 -11.41 -6.03 -23.15
C PHE A 26 -12.27 -5.41 -24.25
N GLY A 27 -12.40 -6.09 -25.40
CA GLY A 27 -13.17 -5.63 -26.55
C GLY A 27 -12.50 -4.46 -27.29
N GLY A 28 -11.16 -4.42 -27.31
CA GLY A 28 -10.41 -3.34 -27.94
C GLY A 28 -10.37 -2.04 -27.15
N ARG A 29 -10.83 -2.03 -25.89
CA ARG A 29 -10.73 -0.85 -25.03
C ARG A 29 -9.30 -0.63 -24.55
N SER A 30 -8.91 0.63 -24.47
CA SER A 30 -7.78 1.07 -23.66
C SER A 30 -8.23 1.27 -22.21
N VAL A 31 -7.35 0.96 -21.28
CA VAL A 31 -7.57 1.04 -19.84
C VAL A 31 -6.63 2.09 -19.26
N GLU A 32 -7.17 2.99 -18.44
CA GLU A 32 -6.42 4.01 -17.71
C GLU A 32 -5.56 3.38 -16.61
N LEU A 33 -4.32 3.84 -16.49
CA LEU A 33 -3.33 3.40 -15.52
C LEU A 33 -2.80 4.60 -14.75
N ALA A 34 -3.57 5.06 -13.77
CA ALA A 34 -3.19 6.19 -12.94
C ALA A 34 -1.83 5.97 -12.26
N ARG A 35 -0.93 6.94 -12.39
CA ARG A 35 0.41 6.93 -11.78
C ARG A 35 0.74 8.31 -11.25
N GLY A 36 1.02 8.38 -9.95
CA GLY A 36 1.29 9.66 -9.30
C GLY A 36 2.50 10.39 -9.91
N LYS A 37 2.25 11.60 -10.39
CA LYS A 37 3.24 12.58 -10.89
C LYS A 37 3.47 13.66 -9.85
N LEU A 38 3.91 13.24 -8.67
CA LEU A 38 4.17 14.10 -7.52
C LEU A 38 5.19 13.45 -6.61
N LEU A 39 5.75 14.23 -5.70
CA LEU A 39 6.63 13.72 -4.66
C LEU A 39 5.86 12.71 -3.79
N GLY A 40 6.35 11.47 -3.74
CA GLY A 40 5.68 10.32 -3.11
C GLY A 40 5.04 9.36 -4.12
N GLY A 41 5.02 9.74 -5.40
CA GLY A 41 4.47 8.93 -6.48
C GLY A 41 3.02 8.57 -6.24
N SER A 42 2.64 7.34 -6.58
CA SER A 42 1.25 6.87 -6.45
C SER A 42 0.74 6.83 -5.01
N SER A 43 1.59 6.78 -3.98
CA SER A 43 1.13 6.89 -2.59
C SER A 43 0.49 8.25 -2.27
N GLY A 44 0.83 9.29 -3.03
CA GLY A 44 0.19 10.61 -2.92
C GLY A 44 -1.12 10.75 -3.70
N LEU A 45 -1.48 9.72 -4.47
CA LEU A 45 -2.67 9.68 -5.33
C LEU A 45 -3.65 8.58 -4.92
N ASN A 46 -3.20 7.55 -4.20
CA ASN A 46 -3.99 6.36 -3.85
C ASN A 46 -5.21 6.67 -2.96
N TYR A 47 -6.04 5.63 -2.74
CA TYR A 47 -7.21 5.70 -1.86
C TYR A 47 -6.91 5.25 -0.42
N MET A 48 -5.63 5.27 -0.04
CA MET A 48 -5.16 5.06 1.33
C MET A 48 -5.37 3.68 1.96
N LEU A 49 -5.90 2.70 1.21
CA LEU A 49 -6.07 1.32 1.69
C LEU A 49 -4.72 0.72 2.14
N TRP A 50 -4.69 0.19 3.36
CA TRP A 50 -3.51 -0.40 3.98
C TRP A 50 -3.77 -1.85 4.38
N ASN A 51 -3.57 -2.75 3.42
CA ASN A 51 -3.68 -4.19 3.60
C ASN A 51 -2.39 -4.87 3.14
N ARG A 52 -2.16 -6.11 3.58
CA ARG A 52 -1.09 -6.96 3.05
C ARG A 52 -1.67 -8.06 2.17
N GLY A 53 -0.84 -8.60 1.29
CA GLY A 53 -1.21 -9.79 0.53
C GLY A 53 -1.35 -11.00 1.46
N PRO A 54 -1.92 -12.09 0.95
CA PRO A 54 -1.94 -13.36 1.67
C PRO A 54 -0.54 -13.97 1.82
N ARG A 55 -0.29 -14.70 2.90
CA ARG A 55 0.97 -15.36 3.24
C ARG A 55 1.46 -16.23 2.08
N THR A 56 0.54 -16.96 1.45
CA THR A 56 0.84 -17.87 0.34
C THR A 56 1.43 -17.14 -0.88
N GLU A 57 1.08 -15.87 -1.11
CA GLU A 57 1.64 -15.10 -2.21
C GLU A 57 3.10 -14.74 -1.98
N TYR A 58 3.47 -14.38 -0.73
CA TYR A 58 4.87 -14.11 -0.37
C TYR A 58 5.69 -15.40 -0.35
N ASP A 59 5.14 -16.48 0.20
CA ASP A 59 5.81 -17.79 0.17
C ASP A 59 6.02 -18.29 -1.27
N ALA A 60 5.12 -17.95 -2.19
CA ALA A 60 5.32 -18.22 -3.61
C ALA A 60 6.50 -17.42 -4.21
N TRP A 61 6.86 -16.24 -3.70
CA TRP A 61 8.05 -15.50 -4.17
C TRP A 61 9.33 -16.26 -3.90
N GLU A 62 9.40 -16.96 -2.77
CA GLU A 62 10.52 -17.84 -2.43
C GLU A 62 10.69 -18.96 -3.47
N SER A 63 9.60 -19.41 -4.12
CA SER A 63 9.68 -20.40 -5.20
C SER A 63 10.34 -19.87 -6.48
N PHE A 64 10.21 -18.57 -6.76
CA PHE A 64 10.81 -17.93 -7.93
C PHE A 64 12.25 -17.49 -7.69
N ALA A 65 12.58 -17.09 -6.46
CA ALA A 65 13.90 -16.60 -6.10
C ALA A 65 14.35 -17.13 -4.73
N PRO A 66 14.68 -18.44 -4.63
CA PRO A 66 14.98 -19.09 -3.35
C PRO A 66 16.19 -18.49 -2.63
N GLY A 67 16.13 -18.46 -1.30
CA GLY A 67 17.21 -18.04 -0.41
C GLY A 67 17.32 -16.54 -0.20
N ASN A 68 16.40 -15.74 -0.73
CA ASN A 68 16.43 -14.29 -0.61
C ASN A 68 15.62 -13.75 0.59
N GLY A 69 14.85 -14.63 1.27
CA GLY A 69 14.05 -14.25 2.43
C GLY A 69 12.82 -13.40 2.07
N TRP A 70 12.25 -13.64 0.89
CA TRP A 70 11.05 -12.93 0.40
C TRP A 70 9.74 -13.67 0.73
N ASN A 71 9.84 -14.82 1.41
CA ASN A 71 8.70 -15.48 2.04
C ASN A 71 8.05 -14.59 3.14
N TRP A 72 6.88 -15.00 3.64
CA TRP A 72 6.13 -14.23 4.63
C TRP A 72 6.94 -13.94 5.90
N GLU A 73 7.61 -14.96 6.43
CA GLU A 73 8.41 -14.81 7.65
C GLU A 73 9.57 -13.83 7.47
N GLY A 74 10.20 -13.81 6.29
CA GLY A 74 11.30 -12.91 5.98
C GLY A 74 10.85 -11.47 5.78
N ILE A 75 9.67 -11.23 5.18
CA ILE A 75 9.17 -9.88 4.91
C ILE A 75 8.40 -9.25 6.10
N LEU A 76 7.75 -10.05 6.94
CA LEU A 76 6.92 -9.56 8.06
C LEU A 76 7.65 -8.57 8.99
N PRO A 77 8.92 -8.77 9.39
CA PRO A 77 9.65 -7.78 10.18
C PRO A 77 9.78 -6.41 9.49
N PHE A 78 9.91 -6.38 8.16
CA PHE A 78 9.98 -5.13 7.40
C PHE A 78 8.62 -4.46 7.29
N PHE A 79 7.55 -5.23 7.11
CA PHE A 79 6.20 -4.69 7.18
C PHE A 79 5.93 -4.04 8.54
N LYS A 80 6.23 -4.72 9.64
CA LYS A 80 6.08 -4.16 11.00
C LYS A 80 6.94 -2.91 11.21
N ARG A 81 8.18 -2.90 10.73
CA ARG A 81 9.05 -1.71 10.82
C ARG A 81 8.55 -0.54 10.00
N SER A 82 7.79 -0.78 8.93
CA SER A 82 7.31 0.29 8.05
C SER A 82 6.13 1.07 8.62
N THR A 83 5.38 0.49 9.57
CA THR A 83 4.11 1.03 10.04
C THR A 83 4.07 1.36 11.52
N ASN A 84 3.22 2.31 11.88
CA ASN A 84 2.75 2.58 13.23
C ASN A 84 1.21 2.56 13.24
N THR A 85 0.64 1.47 13.75
CA THR A 85 -0.80 1.31 13.96
C THR A 85 -1.15 1.87 15.33
N PHE A 86 -1.92 2.96 15.37
CA PHE A 86 -2.17 3.71 16.61
C PHE A 86 -3.63 3.65 17.10
N THR A 87 -4.51 3.00 16.33
CA THR A 87 -5.90 2.76 16.74
C THR A 87 -6.10 1.28 17.05
N PRO A 88 -6.74 0.94 18.19
CA PRO A 88 -7.22 -0.42 18.42
C PRO A 88 -8.16 -0.85 17.31
N GLN A 89 -8.22 -2.16 17.05
CA GLN A 89 -9.26 -2.70 16.19
C GLN A 89 -10.63 -2.39 16.80
N SER A 90 -11.46 -1.69 16.03
CA SER A 90 -12.90 -1.68 16.25
C SER A 90 -13.52 -2.71 15.32
N ASP A 91 -14.39 -3.55 15.88
CA ASP A 91 -15.31 -4.36 15.09
C ASP A 91 -16.67 -3.64 15.07
N PRO A 92 -16.91 -2.76 14.09
CA PRO A 92 -18.19 -2.05 13.98
C PRO A 92 -19.31 -2.92 13.40
N PHE A 93 -19.02 -4.17 13.01
CA PHE A 93 -19.97 -5.05 12.34
C PHE A 93 -20.46 -6.19 13.24
N GLY A 94 -19.80 -6.42 14.39
CA GLY A 94 -20.22 -7.40 15.39
C GLY A 94 -20.00 -8.83 14.94
N PHE A 95 -18.79 -9.14 14.43
CA PHE A 95 -18.30 -10.46 14.03
C PHE A 95 -18.22 -11.40 15.25
N ASN A 96 -19.37 -11.86 15.74
CA ASN A 96 -19.44 -12.81 16.84
C ASN A 96 -19.16 -14.28 16.42
N ASN A 97 -18.63 -14.51 15.23
CA ASN A 97 -18.34 -15.85 14.73
C ASN A 97 -17.07 -15.85 13.86
N THR A 98 -16.08 -16.59 14.39
CA THR A 98 -14.75 -16.92 13.84
C THR A 98 -13.70 -15.80 13.81
N GLN A 99 -13.42 -15.26 14.99
CA GLN A 99 -12.17 -14.58 15.30
C GLN A 99 -11.14 -15.66 15.70
N GLU A 100 -10.24 -16.05 14.79
CA GLU A 100 -9.04 -16.83 15.17
C GLU A 100 -7.72 -16.13 14.87
N ASP A 101 -7.67 -15.08 14.03
CA ASP A 101 -6.38 -14.59 13.50
C ASP A 101 -6.13 -13.07 13.63
N PHE A 102 -6.83 -12.35 14.52
CA PHE A 102 -6.31 -11.02 14.90
C PHE A 102 -5.13 -11.22 15.86
N ASP A 103 -3.92 -11.00 15.36
CA ASP A 103 -2.72 -10.93 16.18
C ASP A 103 -2.21 -9.47 16.20
N PRO A 104 -2.31 -8.75 17.33
CA PRO A 104 -1.73 -7.41 17.43
C PRO A 104 -0.21 -7.39 17.20
N ASN A 105 0.46 -8.55 17.23
CA ASN A 105 1.87 -8.66 16.86
C ASN A 105 2.11 -8.56 15.36
N ASP A 106 1.11 -8.68 14.49
CA ASP A 106 1.28 -8.48 13.05
C ASP A 106 1.35 -6.99 12.68
N ASP A 107 0.93 -6.12 13.60
CA ASP A 107 1.03 -4.68 13.48
C ASP A 107 2.45 -4.13 13.76
N GLY A 108 2.76 -3.04 13.06
CA GLY A 108 3.91 -2.20 13.40
C GLY A 108 3.52 -1.12 14.39
N THR A 109 4.41 -0.78 15.33
CA THR A 109 4.12 0.15 16.45
C THR A 109 5.10 1.32 16.54
N GLY A 110 5.91 1.53 15.51
CA GLY A 110 6.97 2.56 15.54
C GLY A 110 7.52 2.95 14.19
N GLY A 111 6.90 2.47 13.11
CA GLY A 111 7.29 2.82 11.76
C GLY A 111 6.82 4.21 11.34
N PRO A 112 7.38 4.74 10.24
CA PRO A 112 7.05 6.07 9.76
C PRO A 112 5.63 6.19 9.20
N VAL A 113 5.06 5.10 8.65
CA VAL A 113 3.73 5.14 8.04
C VAL A 113 2.66 4.97 9.12
N GLN A 114 1.85 6.00 9.34
CA GLN A 114 0.75 5.94 10.29
C GLN A 114 -0.43 5.20 9.67
N ALA A 115 -0.89 4.13 10.32
CA ALA A 115 -2.05 3.34 9.91
C ALA A 115 -3.11 3.31 11.02
N SER A 116 -4.37 3.31 10.62
CA SER A 116 -5.50 3.21 11.54
C SER A 116 -6.66 2.46 10.92
N PHE A 117 -7.53 1.90 11.76
CA PHE A 117 -8.81 1.38 11.31
C PHE A 117 -9.74 2.52 10.92
N ASN A 118 -10.63 2.26 9.96
CA ASN A 118 -11.65 3.24 9.59
C ASN A 118 -12.53 3.58 10.80
N THR A 119 -12.78 4.87 10.99
CA THR A 119 -13.71 5.37 12.02
C THR A 119 -15.13 5.56 11.48
N PHE A 120 -15.31 5.41 10.17
CA PHE A 120 -16.58 5.60 9.48
C PHE A 120 -16.76 4.53 8.41
N TYR A 121 -17.96 3.95 8.38
CA TYR A 121 -18.38 3.01 7.35
C TYR A 121 -19.73 3.47 6.80
N PRO A 122 -19.88 3.62 5.47
CA PRO A 122 -21.16 3.92 4.85
C PRO A 122 -22.21 2.84 5.13
N ASP A 123 -23.49 3.24 5.18
CA ASP A 123 -24.64 2.36 5.46
C ASP A 123 -24.70 1.05 4.64
N PRO A 124 -24.27 0.99 3.36
CA PRO A 124 -24.25 -0.26 2.61
C PRO A 124 -23.24 -1.30 3.13
N VAL A 125 -22.17 -0.88 3.81
CA VAL A 125 -21.07 -1.77 4.18
C VAL A 125 -21.49 -2.84 5.19
N PRO A 126 -22.16 -2.53 6.32
CA PRO A 126 -22.65 -3.56 7.23
C PRO A 126 -23.58 -4.58 6.55
N VAL A 127 -24.46 -4.12 5.65
CA VAL A 127 -25.40 -4.99 4.92
C VAL A 127 -24.66 -5.93 3.98
N TYR A 128 -23.68 -5.40 3.25
CA TYR A 128 -22.83 -6.19 2.35
C TYR A 128 -22.06 -7.27 3.11
N VAL A 129 -21.41 -6.88 4.21
CA VAL A 129 -20.63 -7.78 5.07
C VAL A 129 -21.51 -8.89 5.65
N LYS A 130 -22.68 -8.55 6.19
CA LYS A 130 -23.64 -9.53 6.69
C LYS A 130 -24.07 -10.50 5.59
N THR A 131 -24.39 -9.99 4.40
CA THR A 131 -24.83 -10.82 3.27
C THR A 131 -23.75 -11.85 2.88
N LEU A 132 -22.49 -11.42 2.83
CA LEU A 132 -21.37 -12.33 2.57
C LEU A 132 -21.21 -13.39 3.67
N ASN A 133 -21.32 -13.01 4.93
CA ASN A 133 -21.23 -13.96 6.04
C ASN A 133 -22.39 -14.95 6.06
N ASP A 134 -23.62 -14.51 5.76
CA ASP A 134 -24.79 -15.40 5.60
C ASP A 134 -24.59 -16.40 4.44
N MET A 135 -23.78 -16.04 3.43
CA MET A 135 -23.39 -16.91 2.31
C MET A 135 -22.16 -17.79 2.63
N GLY A 136 -21.62 -17.73 3.84
CA GLY A 136 -20.44 -18.49 4.25
C GLY A 136 -19.09 -17.89 3.82
N VAL A 137 -19.09 -16.67 3.26
CA VAL A 137 -17.85 -15.93 2.97
C VAL A 137 -17.41 -15.22 4.26
N LEU A 138 -16.36 -15.74 4.89
CA LEU A 138 -15.84 -15.25 6.15
C LEU A 138 -15.17 -13.88 6.02
N THR A 139 -15.33 -13.05 7.05
CA THR A 139 -14.69 -11.73 7.12
C THR A 139 -13.26 -11.85 7.62
N ASN A 140 -12.34 -11.15 6.97
CA ASN A 140 -10.99 -11.00 7.48
C ASN A 140 -11.00 -9.99 8.65
N SER A 141 -10.72 -10.47 9.86
CA SER A 141 -10.61 -9.63 11.05
C SER A 141 -9.30 -8.84 11.09
N ASP A 142 -8.26 -9.26 10.38
CA ASP A 142 -6.97 -8.58 10.34
C ASP A 142 -6.44 -8.42 8.91
N PRO A 143 -6.56 -7.22 8.29
CA PRO A 143 -6.10 -7.00 6.93
C PRO A 143 -4.57 -7.07 6.75
N VAL A 144 -3.80 -7.25 7.83
CA VAL A 144 -2.33 -7.29 7.77
C VAL A 144 -1.71 -8.58 8.30
N SER A 145 -2.50 -9.58 8.70
CA SER A 145 -2.00 -10.87 9.21
C SER A 145 -1.52 -11.84 8.12
N GLY A 146 -1.77 -11.51 6.86
CA GLY A 146 -1.47 -12.39 5.72
C GLY A 146 -2.49 -13.51 5.55
N MET A 147 -3.70 -13.36 6.11
CA MET A 147 -4.77 -14.34 5.93
C MET A 147 -5.36 -14.31 4.52
N ASP A 148 -5.68 -15.49 3.98
CA ASP A 148 -6.22 -15.71 2.62
C ASP A 148 -7.71 -15.37 2.47
N LEU A 149 -8.34 -14.72 3.45
CA LEU A 149 -9.79 -14.45 3.41
C LEU A 149 -10.14 -13.27 2.49
N LEU A 150 -11.18 -13.51 1.68
CA LEU A 150 -11.63 -12.62 0.60
C LEU A 150 -12.30 -11.33 1.10
N ASN A 151 -12.97 -11.36 2.25
CA ASN A 151 -13.76 -10.22 2.71
C ASN A 151 -12.93 -9.28 3.60
N ALA A 152 -12.17 -8.40 2.96
CA ALA A 152 -11.28 -7.41 3.58
C ALA A 152 -11.97 -6.07 3.92
N MET A 153 -13.26 -6.09 4.27
CA MET A 153 -14.01 -4.86 4.56
C MET A 153 -13.64 -4.23 5.91
N LEU A 154 -12.97 -4.97 6.80
CA LEU A 154 -12.10 -4.38 7.80
C LEU A 154 -10.78 -4.00 7.14
N SER A 155 -10.68 -2.74 6.74
CA SER A 155 -9.44 -2.21 6.17
C SER A 155 -8.79 -1.24 7.13
N LYS A 156 -7.46 -1.28 7.22
CA LYS A 156 -6.71 -0.14 7.73
C LYS A 156 -6.57 0.88 6.61
N GLN A 157 -6.52 2.16 6.97
CA GLN A 157 -6.09 3.23 6.10
C GLN A 157 -4.80 3.81 6.65
N HIS A 158 -3.88 4.19 5.77
CA HIS A 158 -2.85 5.12 6.22
C HIS A 158 -3.46 6.51 6.39
N ASP A 159 -2.96 7.30 7.34
CA ASP A 159 -3.50 8.65 7.58
C ASP A 159 -3.41 9.50 6.30
N ARG A 160 -4.35 10.43 6.14
CA ARG A 160 -4.50 11.36 5.00
C ARG A 160 -3.27 12.23 4.77
N ILE A 161 -2.37 12.30 5.75
CA ILE A 161 -1.12 13.07 5.73
C ILE A 161 0.06 12.18 5.33
N THR A 162 -0.02 10.86 5.54
CA THR A 162 1.07 9.92 5.34
C THR A 162 1.16 9.48 3.88
N VAL A 163 1.80 10.32 3.07
CA VAL A 163 2.35 9.95 1.76
C VAL A 163 3.76 9.38 1.98
N THR A 164 4.27 8.47 1.15
CA THR A 164 5.62 7.88 1.32
C THR A 164 6.69 8.95 1.50
N THR A 165 6.56 10.10 0.84
CA THR A 165 7.44 11.25 1.07
C THR A 165 7.35 11.79 2.48
N GLN A 166 6.15 12.05 3.00
CA GLN A 166 5.99 12.60 4.34
C GLN A 166 6.41 11.60 5.43
N ALA A 167 6.28 10.30 5.13
CA ALA A 167 6.68 9.21 6.01
C ALA A 167 8.20 9.00 6.01
N CYS A 168 8.82 8.97 4.83
CA CYS A 168 10.22 8.56 4.66
C CYS A 168 11.19 9.73 4.47
N LEU A 169 10.70 10.95 4.25
CA LEU A 169 11.47 12.18 4.21
C LEU A 169 10.94 13.14 5.29
N THR A 170 11.78 13.52 6.24
CA THR A 170 11.41 14.56 7.21
C THR A 170 11.28 15.91 6.49
N PRO A 171 10.49 16.87 7.02
CA PRO A 171 10.48 18.23 6.50
C PRO A 171 11.90 18.83 6.39
N GLU A 172 12.76 18.54 7.36
CA GLU A 172 14.18 18.90 7.32
C GLU A 172 14.91 18.23 6.15
N GLN A 173 14.70 16.96 5.83
CA GLN A 173 15.34 16.33 4.66
C GLN A 173 14.86 16.89 3.31
N VAL A 174 13.64 17.43 3.27
CA VAL A 174 13.08 18.09 2.07
C VAL A 174 13.60 19.52 1.92
N TRP A 175 13.79 20.25 3.02
CA TRP A 175 14.12 21.69 3.00
C TRP A 175 15.57 22.04 3.37
N THR A 176 16.23 21.19 4.15
CA THR A 176 17.63 21.30 4.54
C THR A 176 18.36 20.08 4.01
N ALA A 177 19.24 20.30 3.02
CA ALA A 177 20.07 19.24 2.48
C ALA A 177 20.84 18.56 3.62
N SER A 178 20.46 17.34 3.98
CA SER A 178 21.43 16.43 4.58
C SER A 178 22.58 16.34 3.59
N PRO A 179 23.85 16.50 4.00
CA PRO A 179 24.97 16.46 3.06
C PRO A 179 25.08 15.13 2.29
N ALA A 180 24.35 14.09 2.72
CA ALA A 180 24.26 12.80 2.06
C ALA A 180 23.01 12.60 1.16
N LEU A 181 22.03 13.53 1.15
CA LEU A 181 20.78 13.39 0.39
C LEU A 181 20.54 14.63 -0.47
N GLY A 182 20.68 14.48 -1.79
CA GLY A 182 20.25 15.49 -2.77
C GLY A 182 18.89 15.14 -3.36
N LEU A 183 17.88 15.98 -3.15
CA LEU A 183 16.56 15.84 -3.79
C LEU A 183 16.47 16.80 -4.98
N MET A 184 16.34 16.26 -6.19
CA MET A 184 16.06 17.03 -7.40
C MET A 184 14.63 16.77 -7.87
N LEU A 185 13.82 17.83 -7.94
CA LEU A 185 12.43 17.76 -8.39
C LEU A 185 12.31 18.21 -9.86
N LEU A 186 11.23 17.79 -10.53
CA LEU A 186 10.89 18.18 -11.90
C LEU A 186 11.88 17.73 -12.99
N LEU A 187 12.68 16.70 -12.70
CA LEU A 187 13.53 16.02 -13.68
C LEU A 187 12.96 14.63 -14.01
N HIS A 188 13.13 14.20 -15.26
CA HIS A 188 12.86 12.83 -15.69
C HIS A 188 14.21 12.15 -15.99
N THR A 189 14.55 11.11 -15.22
CA THR A 189 15.76 10.32 -15.50
C THR A 189 15.60 9.60 -16.83
N THR A 190 16.42 9.94 -17.81
CA THR A 190 16.32 9.39 -19.16
C THR A 190 17.13 8.12 -19.35
N VAL A 191 18.39 8.11 -18.90
CA VAL A 191 19.34 6.98 -19.06
C VAL A 191 20.32 6.95 -17.89
N TRP A 192 20.73 5.75 -17.48
CA TRP A 192 21.86 5.55 -16.56
C TRP A 192 23.16 5.38 -17.34
N LEU A 193 24.19 6.17 -17.01
CA LEU A 193 25.52 6.03 -17.59
C LEU A 193 26.35 5.04 -16.77
N LEU A 194 26.74 3.91 -17.37
CA LEU A 194 27.63 2.93 -16.76
C LEU A 194 29.07 3.17 -17.23
N HIS A 195 29.98 3.42 -16.29
CA HIS A 195 31.41 3.51 -16.57
C HIS A 195 32.08 2.19 -16.16
N GLY A 196 32.61 1.44 -17.13
CA GLY A 196 33.44 0.26 -16.88
C GLY A 196 34.87 0.68 -16.51
N LYS A 197 35.44 0.07 -15.47
CA LYS A 197 36.91 0.11 -15.27
C LYS A 197 37.54 -0.88 -16.25
N THR A 198 38.14 -0.37 -17.33
CA THR A 198 38.99 -1.18 -18.20
C THR A 198 40.28 -1.51 -17.42
N THR A 199 40.36 -2.67 -16.78
CA THR A 199 41.64 -3.19 -16.31
C THR A 199 42.33 -3.76 -17.53
N MET A 200 43.34 -3.06 -18.06
CA MET A 200 44.25 -3.66 -19.03
C MET A 200 45.02 -4.76 -18.32
N LEU A 201 44.87 -6.00 -18.82
CA LEU A 201 45.68 -7.15 -18.46
C LEU A 201 47.12 -6.95 -18.94
#